data_AF-A0A7K0DGE0-F1
#
_entry.id   AF-A0A7K0DGE0-F1
#
_cell.length_a   1.000
_cell.length_b   1.000
_cell.length_c   1.000
_cell.angle_alpha   90.00
_cell.angle_beta   90.00
_cell.angle_gamma   90.00
#
_symmetry.space_group_name_H-M   'P 1'
#
loop_
_entity.id
_entity.type
_entity.pdbx_description
1 polymer ?
#
loop_
_entity_poly.entity_id
_entity_poly.type
_entity_poly.pdbx_seq_one_letter_code
_entity_poly.pdbx_strand_id
1 'polypeptide(L)'
;MSGAVGVVGIFGVARLERGPVATVVVGGSFVLAGAWGRLPWWIAPTVVTVLLTTVIVRVNGRTAARWLLDWAGYRTGRTARARDRVDPLSVQDVTVAAGVCGIHDAGATLVAMIQLAPNLDLPTVISESSLYTEDTVPVDALLPMLHQYGLEIDIDIVTTAQRVRSASSYSMLYDQLIGPHPVVGDRRTWLVVRLDQERNLDALTRRGPVAVSGPRALATAAHRIAGRLRERGTAAHALPAEAVREATRLLHAGVELTDLRERWGHLESSVPGRFVSSYLIDWTRLDGAGLDDCWTWNRGRTTLVVSLAGGALGSRGLVRCVGPAPTMSPPGYLRPLGGRQSVAMLATLPTGTSTRDVPGDDSGDDLAPAELLAELPIAIGPNGQILGAISGQPRHTLALPLFDPAHYNPQRRTIDVHAELPVAQQIVLRAMVVGADVEVYSARPQRWSQLVSVVGDPMSLRLADPAETGNDPAPDDGAPATIAVFDQMPPRVSAAHTTVTISEPGTPHRRSADLSIDQVSATSVDVGIPMRTVRVELIEPRGESRYFEGPPASSAMSPPDAALEVSTTVPLPDKSRVR
;
A
#
# COMPACT_ATOMS: atom_id res chain seq x y z
N MET A 1 -25.89 -51.28 -10.03
CA MET A 1 -25.26 -51.60 -8.73
C MET A 1 -23.76 -51.69 -8.95
N SER A 2 -22.99 -50.88 -8.19
CA SER A 2 -21.52 -50.76 -8.09
C SER A 2 -20.73 -50.49 -9.39
N GLY A 3 -19.99 -49.40 -9.60
CA GLY A 3 -19.36 -48.48 -8.66
C GLY A 3 -17.87 -48.83 -8.48
N ALA A 4 -16.98 -48.23 -9.26
CA ALA A 4 -15.55 -48.14 -8.96
C ALA A 4 -14.94 -46.93 -9.67
N VAL A 5 -14.56 -45.95 -8.85
CA VAL A 5 -13.95 -44.66 -9.19
C VAL A 5 -12.49 -44.88 -9.60
N GLY A 6 -12.12 -44.44 -10.79
CA GLY A 6 -10.72 -44.36 -11.22
C GLY A 6 -10.07 -43.09 -10.66
N VAL A 7 -9.25 -43.24 -9.61
CA VAL A 7 -8.32 -42.19 -9.15
C VAL A 7 -7.06 -42.30 -10.01
N VAL A 8 -6.94 -41.42 -11.00
CA VAL A 8 -5.71 -41.23 -11.77
C VAL A 8 -4.76 -40.39 -10.91
N GLY A 9 -3.82 -41.06 -10.25
CA GLY A 9 -2.73 -40.41 -9.51
C GLY A 9 -1.70 -39.83 -10.48
N ILE A 10 -1.65 -38.49 -10.53
CA ILE A 10 -0.61 -37.72 -11.20
C ILE A 10 0.65 -37.76 -10.32
N PHE A 11 1.54 -38.71 -10.57
CA PHE A 11 2.91 -38.67 -10.04
C PHE A 11 3.83 -38.08 -11.10
N GLY A 12 4.05 -36.76 -11.04
CA GLY A 12 5.10 -36.10 -11.79
C GLY A 12 6.47 -36.52 -11.25
N VAL A 13 7.29 -37.14 -12.10
CA VAL A 13 8.67 -37.54 -11.77
C VAL A 13 9.53 -36.29 -11.67
N ALA A 14 9.72 -35.78 -10.45
CA ALA A 14 10.54 -34.62 -10.17
C ALA A 14 12.05 -34.97 -10.10
N ARG A 15 12.88 -34.06 -10.62
CA ARG A 15 14.34 -34.11 -10.60
C ARG A 15 14.85 -34.13 -9.14
N LEU A 16 15.38 -35.28 -8.70
CA LEU A 16 15.93 -35.47 -7.35
C LEU A 16 17.19 -34.59 -7.14
N GLU A 17 17.20 -33.77 -6.10
CA GLU A 17 18.41 -33.06 -5.65
C GLU A 17 19.44 -34.07 -5.11
N ARG A 18 20.65 -34.08 -5.69
CA ARG A 18 21.69 -35.08 -5.37
C ARG A 18 22.18 -35.01 -3.91
N GLY A 19 22.09 -33.84 -3.27
CA GLY A 19 22.57 -33.59 -1.91
C GLY A 19 21.83 -34.39 -0.83
N PRO A 20 20.54 -34.13 -0.58
CA PRO A 20 19.77 -34.83 0.46
C PRO A 20 19.66 -36.33 0.19
N VAL A 21 19.59 -36.75 -1.08
CA VAL A 21 19.58 -38.17 -1.47
C VAL A 21 20.89 -38.85 -1.09
N ALA A 22 22.04 -38.21 -1.34
CA ALA A 22 23.33 -38.74 -0.93
C ALA A 22 23.45 -38.84 0.60
N THR A 23 22.90 -37.89 1.36
CA THR A 23 22.92 -37.95 2.84
C THR A 23 22.03 -39.08 3.37
N VAL A 24 20.88 -39.34 2.74
CA VAL A 24 20.00 -40.47 3.06
C VAL A 24 20.63 -41.80 2.69
N VAL A 25 21.30 -41.88 1.53
CA VAL A 25 21.99 -43.10 1.09
C VAL A 25 23.20 -43.38 1.98
N VAL A 26 24.03 -42.39 2.28
CA VAL A 26 25.22 -42.54 3.14
C VAL A 26 24.81 -42.81 4.59
N GLY A 27 23.88 -42.03 5.14
CA GLY A 27 23.35 -42.23 6.49
C GLY A 27 22.60 -43.56 6.64
N GLY A 28 21.80 -43.92 5.64
CA GLY A 28 21.11 -45.22 5.57
C GLY A 28 22.08 -46.39 5.47
N SER A 29 23.16 -46.26 4.70
CA SER A 29 24.24 -47.27 4.62
C SER A 29 25.01 -47.42 5.93
N PHE A 30 25.28 -46.33 6.67
CA PHE A 30 25.92 -46.40 7.99
C PHE A 30 25.01 -47.05 9.05
N VAL A 31 23.70 -46.77 9.01
CA VAL A 31 22.72 -47.40 9.90
C VAL A 31 22.54 -48.88 9.56
N LEU A 32 22.48 -49.25 8.28
CA LEU A 32 22.42 -50.66 7.85
C LEU A 32 23.69 -51.42 8.24
N ALA A 33 24.88 -50.81 8.10
CA ALA A 33 26.15 -51.43 8.45
C ALA A 33 26.33 -51.60 9.96
N GLY A 34 25.89 -50.62 10.76
CA GLY A 34 25.96 -50.70 12.23
C GLY A 34 24.90 -51.59 12.88
N ALA A 35 23.76 -51.82 12.21
CA ALA A 35 22.66 -52.64 12.71
C ALA A 35 22.77 -54.14 12.36
N TRP A 36 23.81 -54.53 11.61
CA TRP A 36 24.05 -55.89 11.14
C TRP A 36 24.48 -56.82 12.30
N GLY A 37 23.52 -57.19 13.15
CA GLY A 37 23.72 -58.24 14.17
C GLY A 37 23.05 -58.02 15.53
N ARG A 38 22.40 -56.89 15.79
CA ARG A 38 21.77 -56.62 17.11
C ARG A 38 20.33 -56.09 17.08
N LEU A 39 19.81 -55.69 15.93
CA LEU A 39 18.48 -55.10 15.81
C LEU A 39 17.50 -56.03 15.08
N PRO A 40 16.23 -56.09 15.51
CA PRO A 40 15.16 -56.74 14.78
C PRO A 40 15.10 -56.31 13.30
N TRP A 41 14.98 -57.27 12.40
CA TRP A 41 15.02 -57.10 10.93
C TRP A 41 14.00 -56.10 10.36
N TRP A 42 12.92 -55.80 11.09
CA TRP A 42 11.91 -54.82 10.68
C TRP A 42 12.37 -53.36 10.86
N ILE A 43 13.39 -53.07 11.68
CA ILE A 43 13.82 -51.69 11.95
C ILE A 43 14.45 -51.05 10.71
N ALA A 44 15.27 -51.80 9.97
CA ALA A 44 15.92 -51.28 8.76
C ALA A 44 14.93 -50.78 7.69
N PRO A 45 13.91 -51.56 7.26
CA PRO A 45 12.93 -51.07 6.30
C PRO A 45 12.06 -49.94 6.87
N THR A 46 11.73 -49.94 8.17
CA THR A 46 11.03 -48.81 8.78
C THR A 46 11.86 -47.52 8.75
N VAL A 47 13.14 -47.57 9.10
CA VAL A 47 14.03 -46.39 9.05
C VAL A 47 14.19 -45.88 7.63
N VAL A 48 14.39 -46.76 6.65
CA VAL A 48 14.46 -46.38 5.24
C VAL A 48 13.15 -45.76 4.77
N THR A 49 12.00 -46.34 5.15
CA THR A 49 10.68 -45.81 4.78
C THR A 49 10.44 -44.44 5.41
N VAL A 50 10.79 -44.23 6.68
CA VAL A 50 10.71 -42.94 7.35
C VAL A 50 11.63 -41.91 6.68
N LEU A 51 12.89 -42.26 6.38
CA LEU A 51 13.81 -41.36 5.66
C LEU A 51 13.31 -41.01 4.26
N LEU A 52 12.82 -42.00 3.51
CA LEU A 52 12.27 -41.80 2.17
C LEU A 52 11.02 -40.90 2.23
N THR A 53 10.12 -41.15 3.19
CA THR A 53 8.91 -40.35 3.40
C THR A 53 9.27 -38.91 3.82
N THR A 54 10.29 -38.72 4.66
CA THR A 54 10.75 -37.39 5.11
C THR A 54 11.33 -36.56 3.95
N VAL A 55 11.94 -37.22 2.96
CA VAL A 55 12.50 -36.56 1.77
C VAL A 55 11.46 -36.37 0.66
N ILE A 56 10.53 -37.30 0.50
CA ILE A 56 9.54 -37.29 -0.59
C ILE A 56 8.30 -36.46 -0.25
N VAL A 57 7.82 -36.51 0.99
CA VAL A 57 6.60 -35.81 1.37
C VAL A 57 6.89 -34.31 1.44
N ARG A 58 6.39 -33.60 0.42
CA ARG A 58 6.36 -32.15 0.37
C ARG A 58 5.09 -31.66 1.07
N VAL A 59 5.24 -30.89 2.14
CA VAL A 59 4.14 -30.17 2.77
C VAL A 59 4.30 -28.70 2.40
N ASN A 60 3.33 -28.12 1.69
CA ASN A 60 3.37 -26.74 1.18
C ASN A 60 4.64 -26.43 0.35
N GLY A 61 4.99 -27.33 -0.58
CA GLY A 61 6.15 -27.16 -1.47
C GLY A 61 7.51 -27.49 -0.84
N ARG A 62 7.61 -27.59 0.49
CA ARG A 62 8.87 -27.86 1.21
C ARG A 62 8.95 -29.30 1.73
N THR A 63 10.14 -29.89 1.64
CA THR A 63 10.44 -31.17 2.30
C THR A 63 10.72 -30.94 3.79
N ALA A 64 10.49 -31.95 4.64
CA ALA A 64 10.77 -31.83 6.07
C ALA A 64 12.26 -31.55 6.37
N ALA A 65 13.16 -32.07 5.53
CA ALA A 65 14.59 -31.74 5.58
C ALA A 65 14.85 -30.25 5.33
N ARG A 66 14.21 -29.67 4.31
CA ARG A 66 14.32 -28.23 4.01
C ARG A 66 13.74 -27.38 5.13
N TRP A 67 12.63 -27.79 5.74
CA TRP A 67 12.07 -27.11 6.91
C TRP A 67 13.07 -27.08 8.08
N LEU A 68 13.75 -28.20 8.35
CA LEU A 68 14.76 -28.28 9.40
C LEU A 68 16.00 -27.42 9.09
N LEU A 69 16.44 -27.39 7.83
CA LEU A 69 17.52 -26.49 7.39
C LEU A 69 17.13 -25.01 7.50
N ASP A 70 15.91 -24.65 7.07
CA ASP A 70 15.37 -23.30 7.21
C ASP A 70 15.30 -22.91 8.69
N TRP A 71 14.88 -23.82 9.56
CA TRP A 71 14.81 -23.59 11.00
C TRP A 71 16.19 -23.46 11.65
N ALA A 72 17.15 -24.31 11.26
CA ALA A 72 18.52 -24.21 11.72
C ALA A 72 19.15 -22.88 11.27
N GLY A 73 19.04 -22.55 9.98
CA GLY A 73 19.50 -21.29 9.40
C GLY A 73 18.82 -20.08 10.02
N TYR A 74 17.52 -20.20 10.34
CA TYR A 74 16.80 -19.17 11.08
C TYR A 74 17.40 -18.92 12.47
N ARG A 75 17.73 -19.98 13.22
CA ARG A 75 18.31 -19.85 14.55
C ARG A 75 19.74 -19.35 14.53
N THR A 76 20.57 -19.83 13.61
CA THR A 76 21.99 -19.45 13.53
C THR A 76 22.19 -18.07 12.90
N GLY A 77 21.38 -17.71 11.89
CA GLY A 77 21.47 -16.43 11.17
C GLY A 77 20.75 -15.26 11.83
N ARG A 78 20.02 -15.47 12.93
CA ARG A 78 19.17 -14.44 13.55
C ARG A 78 19.92 -13.18 13.98
N THR A 79 21.12 -13.35 14.53
CA THR A 79 21.96 -12.24 15.00
C THR A 79 22.58 -11.47 13.86
N ALA A 80 23.03 -12.15 12.79
CA ALA A 80 23.54 -11.51 11.59
C ALA A 80 22.44 -10.67 10.92
N ARG A 81 21.26 -11.25 10.66
CA ARG A 81 20.13 -10.53 10.07
C ARG A 81 19.62 -9.38 10.93
N ALA A 82 19.80 -9.45 12.24
CA ALA A 82 19.49 -8.33 13.14
C ALA A 82 20.49 -7.18 12.98
N ARG A 83 21.77 -7.46 12.71
CA ARG A 83 22.76 -6.41 12.41
C ARG A 83 22.50 -5.78 11.05
N ASP A 84 22.18 -6.58 10.03
CA ASP A 84 21.91 -6.08 8.68
C ASP A 84 20.72 -5.10 8.65
N ARG A 85 19.75 -5.26 9.56
CA ARG A 85 18.62 -4.31 9.72
C ARG A 85 19.02 -2.95 10.28
N VAL A 86 20.14 -2.88 11.00
CA VAL A 86 20.59 -1.68 11.70
C VAL A 86 21.71 -0.98 10.91
N ASP A 87 22.04 -1.48 9.73
CA ASP A 87 23.02 -0.84 8.86
C ASP A 87 22.53 0.57 8.48
N PRO A 88 23.32 1.62 8.75
CA PRO A 88 22.88 2.99 8.52
C PRO A 88 22.71 3.26 7.02
N LEU A 89 21.64 3.97 6.69
CA LEU A 89 21.38 4.39 5.32
C LEU A 89 22.38 5.49 4.90
N SER A 90 23.51 5.09 4.31
CA SER A 90 24.51 5.99 3.75
C SER A 90 24.09 6.46 2.37
N VAL A 91 23.45 7.64 2.27
CA VAL A 91 23.04 8.25 1.00
C VAL A 91 23.81 9.54 0.75
N GLN A 92 24.37 9.67 -0.45
CA GLN A 92 25.10 10.85 -0.90
C GLN A 92 24.55 11.39 -2.22
N ASP A 93 24.56 12.71 -2.39
CA ASP A 93 24.15 13.35 -3.63
C ASP A 93 25.26 13.25 -4.68
N VAL A 94 24.91 12.68 -5.83
CA VAL A 94 25.78 12.59 -7.00
C VAL A 94 25.23 13.50 -8.09
N THR A 95 26.04 14.48 -8.49
CA THR A 95 25.68 15.42 -9.55
C THR A 95 26.11 14.87 -10.91
N VAL A 96 25.16 14.77 -11.83
CA VAL A 96 25.37 14.43 -13.25
C VAL A 96 24.81 15.53 -14.14
N ALA A 97 25.10 15.47 -15.44
CA ALA A 97 24.61 16.48 -16.39
C ALA A 97 23.08 16.62 -16.41
N ALA A 98 22.35 15.55 -16.10
CA ALA A 98 20.89 15.54 -16.05
C ALA A 98 20.30 16.09 -14.74
N GLY A 99 21.10 16.25 -13.68
CA GLY A 99 20.66 16.71 -12.37
C GLY A 99 21.34 15.99 -11.21
N VAL A 100 20.83 16.22 -10.00
CA VAL A 100 21.27 15.55 -8.78
C VAL A 100 20.51 14.24 -8.61
N CYS A 101 21.18 13.20 -8.09
CA CYS A 101 20.55 11.94 -7.71
C CYS A 101 21.23 11.42 -6.44
N GLY A 102 20.43 11.07 -5.44
CA GLY A 102 20.87 10.44 -4.21
C GLY A 102 21.21 8.98 -4.47
N ILE A 103 22.44 8.59 -4.15
CA ILE A 103 22.94 7.23 -4.26
C ILE A 103 23.20 6.70 -2.86
N HIS A 104 22.55 5.59 -2.53
CA HIS A 104 22.84 4.82 -1.34
C HIS A 104 23.96 3.81 -1.65
N ASP A 105 25.02 3.85 -0.85
CA ASP A 105 26.11 2.87 -0.91
C ASP A 105 25.84 1.73 0.08
N ALA A 106 25.53 0.55 -0.45
CA ALA A 106 25.31 -0.69 0.30
C ALA A 106 26.45 -1.70 0.05
N GLY A 107 27.69 -1.21 -0.03
CA GLY A 107 28.88 -2.03 -0.24
C GLY A 107 29.02 -2.48 -1.69
N ALA A 108 28.72 -3.75 -1.98
CA ALA A 108 28.82 -4.27 -3.34
C ALA A 108 27.75 -3.71 -4.29
N THR A 109 26.63 -3.21 -3.74
CA THR A 109 25.49 -2.72 -4.52
C THR A 109 25.26 -1.25 -4.26
N LEU A 110 25.12 -0.47 -5.33
CA LEU A 110 24.68 0.93 -5.27
C LEU A 110 23.17 0.99 -5.54
N VAL A 111 22.45 1.85 -4.83
CA VAL A 111 20.98 1.97 -4.93
C VAL A 111 20.57 3.41 -5.21
N ALA A 112 19.67 3.60 -6.15
CA ALA A 112 19.02 4.87 -6.46
C ALA A 112 17.50 4.69 -6.43
N MET A 113 16.76 5.77 -6.17
CA MET A 113 15.30 5.76 -6.20
C MET A 113 14.76 6.77 -7.20
N ILE A 114 13.69 6.37 -7.90
CA ILE A 114 12.93 7.22 -8.81
C ILE A 114 11.49 7.23 -8.30
N GLN A 115 10.92 8.39 -8.03
CA GLN A 115 9.51 8.53 -7.68
C GLN A 115 8.66 8.60 -8.94
N LEU A 116 7.55 7.86 -8.96
CA LEU A 116 6.50 8.00 -9.96
C LEU A 116 5.40 8.87 -9.36
N ALA A 117 5.18 10.05 -9.94
CA ALA A 117 4.13 10.96 -9.52
C ALA A 117 2.82 10.62 -10.25
N PRO A 118 1.68 10.60 -9.55
CA PRO A 118 0.39 10.33 -10.19
C PRO A 118 -0.01 11.41 -11.18
N ASN A 119 -0.84 11.03 -12.13
CA ASN A 119 -1.63 11.96 -12.92
C ASN A 119 -2.96 12.22 -12.21
N LEU A 120 -3.07 13.37 -11.56
CA LEU A 120 -4.24 13.74 -10.76
C LEU A 120 -5.51 14.04 -11.60
N ASP A 121 -5.39 14.13 -12.92
CA ASP A 121 -6.50 14.39 -13.84
C ASP A 121 -7.15 13.09 -14.34
N LEU A 122 -6.59 11.93 -14.02
CA LEU A 122 -7.15 10.63 -14.37
C LEU A 122 -8.04 10.11 -13.24
N PRO A 123 -9.39 10.07 -13.41
CA PRO A 123 -10.27 9.51 -12.40
C PRO A 123 -10.15 7.99 -12.34
N THR A 124 -10.36 7.43 -11.14
CA THR A 124 -10.59 6.00 -10.96
C THR A 124 -12.09 5.72 -11.03
N VAL A 125 -12.48 4.74 -11.84
CA VAL A 125 -13.84 4.20 -11.84
C VAL A 125 -13.84 2.90 -11.04
N ILE A 126 -14.66 2.86 -9.99
CA ILE A 126 -14.84 1.70 -9.14
C ILE A 126 -16.11 1.01 -9.61
N SER A 127 -15.97 -0.18 -10.19
CA SER A 127 -17.08 -1.08 -10.49
C SER A 127 -17.18 -2.16 -9.43
N GLU A 128 -18.20 -3.02 -9.51
CA GLU A 128 -18.48 -4.04 -8.49
C GLU A 128 -17.37 -5.08 -8.31
N SER A 129 -16.63 -5.37 -9.37
CA SER A 129 -15.62 -6.42 -9.40
C SER A 129 -14.26 -5.95 -9.88
N SER A 130 -14.14 -4.70 -10.34
CA SER A 130 -12.87 -4.17 -10.85
C SER A 130 -12.70 -2.69 -10.54
N LEU A 131 -11.43 -2.32 -10.36
CA LEU A 131 -10.98 -0.93 -10.37
C LEU A 131 -10.38 -0.63 -11.73
N TYR A 132 -10.85 0.44 -12.35
CA TYR A 132 -10.26 0.93 -13.59
C TYR A 132 -9.55 2.26 -13.32
N THR A 133 -8.24 2.26 -13.52
CA THR A 133 -7.41 3.45 -13.57
C THR A 133 -6.54 3.38 -14.82
N GLU A 134 -6.39 4.52 -15.49
CA GLU A 134 -5.52 4.63 -16.66
C GLU A 134 -4.06 4.87 -16.25
N ASP A 135 -3.82 5.41 -15.04
CA ASP A 135 -2.48 5.72 -14.54
C ASP A 135 -1.78 4.46 -14.00
N THR A 136 -0.99 3.82 -14.86
CA THR A 136 -0.28 2.56 -14.56
C THR A 136 1.19 2.64 -14.95
N VAL A 137 2.03 1.82 -14.31
CA VAL A 137 3.47 1.75 -14.61
C VAL A 137 3.67 1.03 -15.96
N PRO A 138 4.34 1.67 -16.94
CA PRO A 138 4.64 1.03 -18.22
C PRO A 138 5.81 0.04 -18.07
N VAL A 139 5.50 -1.20 -17.65
CA VAL A 139 6.50 -2.25 -17.40
C VAL A 139 7.27 -2.61 -18.67
N ASP A 140 6.58 -2.64 -19.81
CA ASP A 140 7.15 -2.84 -21.15
C ASP A 140 8.27 -1.84 -21.48
N ALA A 141 8.13 -0.58 -21.04
CA ALA A 141 9.16 0.44 -21.22
C ALA A 141 10.35 0.25 -20.27
N LEU A 142 10.14 -0.34 -19.08
CA LEU A 142 11.18 -0.59 -18.08
C LEU A 142 12.06 -1.80 -18.43
N LEU A 143 11.48 -2.87 -18.98
CA LEU A 143 12.20 -4.13 -19.25
C LEU A 143 13.46 -3.95 -20.13
N PRO A 144 13.44 -3.20 -21.24
CA PRO A 144 14.65 -2.95 -22.04
C PRO A 144 15.70 -2.12 -21.30
N MET A 145 15.32 -1.38 -20.26
CA MET A 145 16.23 -0.52 -19.49
C MET A 145 17.04 -1.27 -18.45
N LEU A 146 16.71 -2.54 -18.16
CA LEU A 146 17.52 -3.42 -17.30
C LEU A 146 18.95 -3.58 -17.85
N HIS A 147 19.11 -3.53 -19.18
CA HIS A 147 20.41 -3.56 -19.84
C HIS A 147 20.62 -2.26 -20.62
N GLN A 148 21.49 -1.38 -20.12
CA GLN A 148 21.70 -0.08 -20.72
C GLN A 148 23.17 0.34 -20.74
N TYR A 149 23.68 0.65 -21.94
CA TYR A 149 25.06 1.09 -22.16
C TYR A 149 26.11 0.15 -21.55
N GLY A 150 25.88 -1.16 -21.68
CA GLY A 150 26.76 -2.19 -21.11
C GLY A 150 26.73 -2.29 -19.59
N LEU A 151 25.70 -1.73 -18.95
CA LEU A 151 25.41 -1.94 -17.52
C LEU A 151 24.18 -2.82 -17.38
N GLU A 152 24.25 -3.76 -16.46
CA GLU A 152 23.15 -4.58 -15.97
C GLU A 152 22.66 -4.01 -14.65
N ILE A 153 21.45 -3.45 -14.67
CA ILE A 153 20.80 -2.87 -13.50
C ILE A 153 19.54 -3.66 -13.15
N ASP A 154 19.24 -3.70 -11.86
CA ASP A 154 18.05 -4.33 -11.35
C ASP A 154 17.03 -3.24 -11.00
N ILE A 155 15.78 -3.40 -11.45
CA ILE A 155 14.69 -2.45 -11.17
C ILE A 155 13.60 -3.19 -10.39
N ASP A 156 13.28 -2.69 -9.21
CA ASP A 156 12.14 -3.13 -8.41
C ASP A 156 11.08 -2.01 -8.37
N ILE A 157 9.84 -2.34 -8.70
CA ILE A 157 8.69 -1.46 -8.53
C ILE A 157 8.19 -1.62 -7.10
N VAL A 158 8.31 -0.58 -6.29
CA VAL A 158 7.91 -0.56 -4.88
C VAL A 158 6.69 0.34 -4.72
N THR A 159 5.54 -0.26 -4.47
CA THR A 159 4.27 0.44 -4.22
C THR A 159 3.90 0.29 -2.75
N THR A 160 3.83 1.39 -2.01
CA THR A 160 3.30 1.40 -0.64
C THR A 160 1.95 2.06 -0.62
N ALA A 161 1.02 1.49 0.15
CA ALA A 161 -0.37 1.86 0.10
C ALA A 161 -1.06 1.63 1.44
N GLN A 162 -2.05 2.47 1.70
CA GLN A 162 -2.96 2.37 2.82
C GLN A 162 -4.37 2.72 2.33
N ARG A 163 -5.33 1.83 2.59
CA ARG A 163 -6.74 2.01 2.18
C ARG A 163 -7.32 3.30 2.74
N VAL A 164 -7.20 3.46 4.06
CA VAL A 164 -7.70 4.59 4.84
C VAL A 164 -6.72 4.92 5.95
N ARG A 165 -6.62 6.20 6.32
CA ARG A 165 -5.81 6.66 7.45
C ARG A 165 -6.19 5.88 8.71
N SER A 166 -5.17 5.35 9.40
CA SER A 166 -5.33 4.70 10.70
C SER A 166 -5.64 5.75 11.74
N ALA A 167 -6.70 5.55 12.54
CA ALA A 167 -7.03 6.34 13.76
C ALA A 167 -8.07 7.47 13.66
N SER A 168 -9.13 7.33 12.86
CA SER A 168 -10.36 8.12 13.08
C SER A 168 -11.62 7.25 13.13
N SER A 169 -12.63 7.68 13.89
CA SER A 169 -13.95 7.03 13.92
C SER A 169 -14.63 7.07 12.55
N TYR A 170 -14.30 8.08 11.75
CA TYR A 170 -14.77 8.25 10.38
C TYR A 170 -14.05 7.31 9.40
N SER A 171 -12.77 6.99 9.60
CA SER A 171 -12.04 6.02 8.76
C SER A 171 -12.74 4.66 8.72
N MET A 172 -13.34 4.22 9.82
CA MET A 172 -14.11 2.97 9.86
C MET A 172 -15.41 3.05 9.04
N LEU A 173 -16.10 4.19 9.08
CA LEU A 173 -17.32 4.40 8.28
C LEU A 173 -16.98 4.48 6.78
N TYR A 174 -15.87 5.13 6.44
CA TYR A 174 -15.42 5.23 5.06
C TYR A 174 -14.90 3.88 4.53
N ASP A 175 -14.19 3.08 5.34
CA ASP A 175 -13.79 1.72 4.94
C ASP A 175 -15.01 0.82 4.71
N GLN A 176 -16.09 1.00 5.48
CA GLN A 176 -17.39 0.34 5.22
C GLN A 176 -18.04 0.80 3.92
N LEU A 177 -17.92 2.10 3.59
CA LEU A 177 -18.41 2.65 2.31
C LEU A 177 -17.66 2.04 1.12
N ILE A 178 -16.33 1.93 1.21
CA ILE A 178 -15.51 1.27 0.19
C ILE A 178 -15.90 -0.21 0.08
N GLY A 179 -16.14 -0.87 1.22
CA GLY A 179 -16.47 -2.28 1.28
C GLY A 179 -15.32 -3.17 0.78
N PRO A 180 -15.60 -4.23 -0.01
CA PRO A 180 -14.58 -5.19 -0.44
C PRO A 180 -13.67 -4.67 -1.57
N HIS A 181 -13.98 -3.51 -2.16
CA HIS A 181 -13.23 -3.01 -3.31
C HIS A 181 -11.77 -2.71 -2.93
N PRO A 182 -10.79 -2.96 -3.81
CA PRO A 182 -9.36 -2.68 -3.53
C PRO A 182 -8.99 -1.18 -3.59
N VAL A 183 -9.88 -0.29 -3.15
CA VAL A 183 -9.65 1.16 -3.21
C VAL A 183 -8.56 1.55 -2.22
N VAL A 184 -7.60 2.34 -2.72
CA VAL A 184 -6.49 2.84 -1.93
C VAL A 184 -6.53 4.36 -1.85
N GLY A 185 -6.67 4.88 -0.62
CA GLY A 185 -6.69 6.31 -0.35
C GLY A 185 -5.32 6.96 -0.47
N ASP A 186 -4.28 6.39 0.15
CA ASP A 186 -2.89 6.86 0.06
C ASP A 186 -2.05 5.77 -0.58
N ARG A 187 -1.56 6.01 -1.81
CA ARG A 187 -0.64 5.11 -2.53
C ARG A 187 0.49 5.91 -3.11
N ARG A 188 1.70 5.37 -2.99
CA ARG A 188 2.93 5.97 -3.51
C ARG A 188 3.76 4.88 -4.17
N THR A 189 4.34 5.19 -5.32
CA THR A 189 5.07 4.24 -6.14
C THR A 189 6.47 4.77 -6.44
N TRP A 190 7.48 3.97 -6.18
CA TRP A 190 8.87 4.25 -6.51
C TRP A 190 9.45 3.11 -7.35
N LEU A 191 10.48 3.44 -8.13
CA LEU A 191 11.39 2.46 -8.71
C LEU A 191 12.68 2.48 -7.88
N VAL A 192 13.06 1.33 -7.35
CA VAL A 192 14.36 1.12 -6.70
C VAL A 192 15.29 0.50 -7.73
N VAL A 193 16.31 1.27 -8.13
CA VAL A 193 17.28 0.88 -9.15
C VAL A 193 18.58 0.49 -8.45
N ARG A 194 19.02 -0.76 -8.65
CA ARG A 194 20.25 -1.29 -8.05
C ARG A 194 21.30 -1.58 -9.11
N LEU A 195 22.53 -1.23 -8.81
CA LEU A 195 23.71 -1.53 -9.61
C LEU A 195 24.69 -2.35 -8.76
N ASP A 196 24.80 -3.63 -9.07
CA ASP A 196 25.84 -4.50 -8.54
C ASP A 196 27.19 -4.12 -9.19
N GLN A 197 28.13 -3.67 -8.37
CA GLN A 197 29.42 -3.18 -8.84
C GLN A 197 30.33 -4.31 -9.35
N GLU A 198 30.21 -5.51 -8.78
CA GLU A 198 31.01 -6.68 -9.18
C GLU A 198 30.53 -7.21 -10.53
N ARG A 199 29.21 -7.34 -10.71
CA ARG A 199 28.60 -7.75 -11.99
C ARG A 199 28.94 -6.79 -13.13
N ASN A 200 29.13 -5.51 -12.81
CA ASN A 200 29.38 -4.45 -13.79
C ASN A 200 30.85 -3.99 -13.84
N LEU A 201 31.76 -4.71 -13.19
CA LEU A 201 33.14 -4.26 -12.97
C LEU A 201 33.86 -3.88 -14.27
N ASP A 202 33.73 -4.72 -15.31
CA ASP A 202 34.35 -4.48 -16.61
C ASP A 202 33.86 -3.18 -17.26
N ALA A 203 32.55 -2.92 -17.19
CA ALA A 203 31.94 -1.73 -17.76
C ALA A 203 32.25 -0.46 -16.96
N LEU A 204 32.40 -0.58 -15.63
CA LEU A 204 32.74 0.53 -14.75
C LEU A 204 34.22 0.92 -14.87
N THR A 205 35.12 -0.07 -14.93
CA THR A 205 36.57 0.16 -15.02
C THR A 205 36.94 0.89 -16.31
N ARG A 206 36.25 0.62 -17.43
CA ARG A 206 36.43 1.38 -18.69
C ARG A 206 36.09 2.87 -18.57
N ARG A 207 35.30 3.27 -17.57
CA ARG A 207 34.89 4.66 -17.32
C ARG A 207 35.77 5.36 -16.29
N GLY A 208 36.72 4.65 -15.69
CA GLY A 208 37.58 5.14 -14.61
C GLY A 208 37.40 4.38 -13.30
N PRO A 209 37.96 4.88 -12.18
CA PRO A 209 37.89 4.22 -10.88
C PRO A 209 36.44 3.95 -10.44
N VAL A 210 36.14 2.70 -10.07
CA VAL A 210 34.79 2.21 -9.75
C VAL A 210 34.10 3.04 -8.67
N ALA A 211 34.85 3.45 -7.63
CA ALA A 211 34.33 4.28 -6.54
C ALA A 211 33.72 5.62 -7.01
N VAL A 212 34.19 6.16 -8.13
CA VAL A 212 33.68 7.42 -8.70
C VAL A 212 32.74 7.15 -9.89
N SER A 213 33.10 6.17 -10.73
CA SER A 213 32.35 5.87 -11.95
C SER A 213 31.04 5.14 -11.67
N GLY A 214 30.97 4.29 -10.64
CA GLY A 214 29.79 3.54 -10.21
C GLY A 214 28.61 4.45 -9.83
N PRO A 215 28.75 5.31 -8.82
CA PRO A 215 27.66 6.21 -8.41
C PRO A 215 27.22 7.14 -9.55
N ARG A 216 28.17 7.66 -10.34
CA ARG A 216 27.87 8.53 -11.49
C ARG A 216 27.12 7.79 -12.60
N ALA A 217 27.49 6.53 -12.85
CA ALA A 217 26.83 5.67 -13.83
C ALA A 217 25.39 5.35 -13.40
N LEU A 218 25.17 4.99 -12.14
CA LEU A 218 23.85 4.74 -11.59
C LEU A 218 22.97 6.01 -11.59
N ALA A 219 23.51 7.16 -11.18
CA ALA A 219 22.79 8.44 -11.24
C ALA A 219 22.35 8.80 -12.67
N THR A 220 23.25 8.60 -13.65
CA THR A 220 22.93 8.83 -15.07
C THR A 220 21.86 7.85 -15.57
N ALA A 221 21.96 6.58 -15.17
CA ALA A 221 20.97 5.55 -15.49
C ALA A 221 19.58 5.89 -14.92
N ALA A 222 19.51 6.34 -13.66
CA ALA A 222 18.26 6.72 -13.01
C ALA A 222 17.57 7.89 -13.72
N HIS A 223 18.33 8.94 -14.06
CA HIS A 223 17.80 10.09 -14.83
C HIS A 223 17.33 9.70 -16.23
N ARG A 224 18.01 8.75 -16.88
CA ARG A 224 17.59 8.24 -18.19
C ARG A 224 16.29 7.44 -18.10
N ILE A 225 16.15 6.58 -17.09
CA ILE A 225 14.90 5.84 -16.83
C ILE A 225 13.76 6.83 -16.58
N ALA A 226 13.96 7.81 -15.72
CA ALA A 226 12.97 8.85 -15.45
C ALA A 226 12.62 9.66 -16.71
N GLY A 227 13.61 9.98 -17.56
CA GLY A 227 13.38 10.64 -18.85
C GLY A 227 12.51 9.79 -19.80
N ARG A 228 12.80 8.50 -19.93
CA ARG A 228 12.03 7.58 -20.78
C ARG A 228 10.59 7.38 -20.31
N LEU A 229 10.36 7.36 -19.00
CA LEU A 229 9.01 7.31 -18.44
C LEU A 229 8.23 8.59 -18.74
N ARG A 230 8.87 9.76 -18.62
CA ARG A 230 8.24 11.05 -18.98
C ARG A 230 7.90 11.15 -20.46
N GLU A 231 8.74 10.62 -21.35
CA GLU A 231 8.43 10.51 -22.78
C GLU A 231 7.18 9.64 -23.07
N ARG A 232 6.84 8.72 -22.16
CA ARG A 232 5.65 7.86 -22.22
C ARG A 232 4.44 8.43 -21.46
N GLY A 233 4.54 9.64 -20.92
CA GLY A 233 3.47 10.31 -20.19
C GLY A 233 3.42 10.02 -18.69
N THR A 234 4.36 9.22 -18.15
CA THR A 234 4.46 8.97 -16.71
C THR A 234 5.40 9.97 -16.05
N ALA A 235 4.90 10.78 -15.12
CA ALA A 235 5.72 11.73 -14.38
C ALA A 235 6.71 10.99 -13.46
N ALA A 236 8.01 11.10 -13.73
CA ALA A 236 9.04 10.38 -12.98
C ALA A 236 10.21 11.30 -12.60
N HIS A 237 10.68 11.19 -11.36
CA HIS A 237 11.73 12.04 -10.80
C HIS A 237 12.78 11.21 -10.06
N ALA A 238 14.05 11.30 -10.48
CA ALA A 238 15.15 10.75 -9.69
C ALA A 238 15.28 11.55 -8.39
N LEU A 239 15.33 10.84 -7.25
CA LEU A 239 15.30 11.46 -5.93
C LEU A 239 16.70 11.93 -5.51
N PRO A 240 16.86 13.15 -4.94
CA PRO A 240 18.06 13.54 -4.21
C PRO A 240 18.18 12.79 -2.88
N ALA A 241 19.33 12.84 -2.24
CA ALA A 241 19.66 12.07 -1.05
C ALA A 241 18.66 12.27 0.10
N GLU A 242 18.22 13.52 0.32
CA GLU A 242 17.24 13.79 1.38
C GLU A 242 15.87 13.17 1.08
N ALA A 243 15.42 13.24 -0.17
CA ALA A 243 14.17 12.62 -0.58
C ALA A 243 14.24 11.07 -0.52
N VAL A 244 15.42 10.48 -0.77
CA VAL A 244 15.65 9.03 -0.56
C VAL A 244 15.51 8.66 0.91
N ARG A 245 16.09 9.45 1.84
CA ARG A 245 15.96 9.20 3.29
C ARG A 245 14.50 9.28 3.73
N GLU A 246 13.78 10.31 3.27
CA GLU A 246 12.36 10.48 3.59
C GLU A 246 11.49 9.35 3.00
N ALA A 247 11.70 8.97 1.74
CA ALA A 247 11.02 7.82 1.13
C ALA A 247 11.32 6.52 1.89
N THR A 248 12.55 6.34 2.35
CA THR A 248 12.94 5.17 3.18
C THR A 248 12.21 5.18 4.52
N ARG A 249 12.11 6.33 5.19
CA ARG A 249 11.35 6.51 6.44
C ARG A 249 9.87 6.17 6.24
N LEU A 250 9.26 6.61 5.15
CA LEU A 250 7.88 6.28 4.80
C LEU A 250 7.70 4.76 4.58
N LEU A 251 8.66 4.12 3.91
CA LEU A 251 8.65 2.67 3.72
C LEU A 251 8.86 1.88 5.03
N HIS A 252 9.38 2.47 6.11
CA HIS A 252 9.35 1.84 7.42
C HIS A 252 7.95 1.81 8.05
N ALA A 253 7.00 2.60 7.54
CA ALA A 253 5.62 2.67 8.03
C ALA A 253 5.51 2.88 9.56
N GLY A 254 6.41 3.69 10.12
CA GLY A 254 6.47 4.02 11.55
C GLY A 254 7.03 2.91 12.45
N VAL A 255 7.79 1.96 11.89
CA VAL A 255 8.51 0.93 12.66
C VAL A 255 10.00 1.21 12.68
N GLU A 256 10.59 1.25 13.86
CA GLU A 256 12.05 1.30 14.01
C GLU A 256 12.68 -0.07 13.77
N LEU A 257 13.65 -0.14 12.84
CA LEU A 257 14.28 -1.41 12.45
C LEU A 257 15.09 -2.06 13.59
N THR A 258 15.62 -1.24 14.50
CA THR A 258 16.37 -1.66 15.70
C THR A 258 15.50 -2.45 16.68
N ASP A 259 14.22 -2.11 16.75
CA ASP A 259 13.28 -2.63 17.73
C ASP A 259 12.62 -3.94 17.28
N LEU A 260 12.81 -4.30 16.01
CA LEU A 260 12.17 -5.45 15.40
C LEU A 260 12.78 -6.77 15.89
N ARG A 261 11.95 -7.58 16.55
CA ARG A 261 12.28 -8.95 16.94
C ARG A 261 11.74 -9.93 15.91
N GLU A 262 12.65 -10.64 15.25
CA GLU A 262 12.27 -11.65 14.27
C GLU A 262 11.67 -12.89 14.95
N ARG A 263 10.40 -13.20 14.67
CA ARG A 263 9.78 -14.50 14.91
C ARG A 263 9.74 -15.29 13.60
N TRP A 264 9.28 -16.54 13.68
CA TRP A 264 9.21 -17.41 12.50
C TRP A 264 8.31 -16.81 11.41
N GLY A 265 7.08 -16.42 11.74
CA GLY A 265 6.10 -15.96 10.74
C GLY A 265 6.09 -14.44 10.50
N HIS A 266 6.67 -13.65 11.40
CA HIS A 266 6.55 -12.19 11.40
C HIS A 266 7.68 -11.53 12.20
N LEU A 267 7.85 -10.21 12.04
CA LEU A 267 8.64 -9.37 12.95
C LEU A 267 7.69 -8.66 13.94
N GLU A 268 8.11 -8.60 15.19
CA GLU A 268 7.38 -7.89 16.23
C GLU A 268 8.06 -6.56 16.54
N SER A 269 7.28 -5.50 16.54
CA SER A 269 7.72 -4.21 17.04
C SER A 269 7.70 -4.20 18.57
N SER A 270 8.47 -3.28 19.17
CA SER A 270 8.37 -2.92 20.59
C SER A 270 6.97 -2.37 20.95
N VAL A 271 6.30 -1.74 19.98
CA VAL A 271 4.93 -1.23 20.13
C VAL A 271 3.93 -2.40 20.14
N PRO A 272 3.14 -2.58 21.21
CA PRO A 272 2.17 -3.67 21.31
C PRO A 272 1.18 -3.67 20.14
N GLY A 273 0.89 -4.85 19.60
CA GLY A 273 -0.10 -5.02 18.55
C GLY A 273 0.36 -4.59 17.15
N ARG A 274 1.62 -4.15 16.96
CA ARG A 274 2.17 -3.83 15.65
C ARG A 274 3.13 -4.93 15.17
N PHE A 275 2.78 -5.54 14.04
CA PHE A 275 3.49 -6.64 13.43
C PHE A 275 3.91 -6.27 12.00
N VAL A 276 5.05 -6.81 11.56
CA VAL A 276 5.50 -6.76 10.18
C VAL A 276 5.52 -8.17 9.63
N SER A 277 4.70 -8.42 8.61
CA SER A 277 4.57 -9.75 8.00
C SER A 277 4.83 -9.63 6.51
N SER A 278 5.75 -10.46 6.01
CA SER A 278 6.15 -10.50 4.60
C SER A 278 5.79 -11.84 3.97
N TYR A 279 5.30 -11.77 2.75
CA TYR A 279 4.80 -12.87 1.95
C TYR A 279 5.43 -12.83 0.56
N LEU A 280 5.62 -14.00 -0.03
CA LEU A 280 6.02 -14.18 -1.43
C LEU A 280 4.78 -14.41 -2.28
N ILE A 281 4.71 -13.79 -3.45
CA ILE A 281 3.61 -13.99 -4.39
C ILE A 281 3.85 -15.29 -5.16
N ASP A 282 2.83 -16.13 -5.17
CA ASP A 282 2.68 -17.28 -6.05
C ASP A 282 1.91 -16.85 -7.30
N TRP A 283 2.62 -16.68 -8.41
CA TRP A 283 2.04 -16.14 -9.64
C TRP A 283 1.06 -17.12 -10.30
N THR A 284 1.18 -18.42 -10.03
CA THR A 284 0.27 -19.45 -10.57
C THR A 284 -1.10 -19.45 -9.89
N ARG A 285 -1.23 -18.77 -8.74
CA ARG A 285 -2.46 -18.68 -7.95
C ARG A 285 -3.08 -17.29 -7.91
N LEU A 286 -2.45 -16.33 -8.59
CA LEU A 286 -2.93 -14.95 -8.67
C LEU A 286 -4.10 -14.79 -9.67
N ASP A 287 -4.37 -15.82 -10.48
CA ASP A 287 -5.37 -15.82 -11.55
C ASP A 287 -6.70 -15.17 -11.15
N GLY A 288 -7.09 -14.13 -11.91
CA GLY A 288 -8.36 -13.41 -11.77
C GLY A 288 -8.41 -12.35 -10.65
N ALA A 289 -7.58 -12.42 -9.62
CA ALA A 289 -7.59 -11.46 -8.50
C ALA A 289 -6.76 -10.19 -8.81
N GLY A 290 -5.73 -10.31 -9.65
CA GLY A 290 -4.79 -9.22 -9.94
C GLY A 290 -3.98 -8.79 -8.71
N LEU A 291 -3.05 -7.85 -8.89
CA LEU A 291 -2.26 -7.34 -7.77
C LEU A 291 -3.07 -6.45 -6.81
N ASP A 292 -4.18 -5.89 -7.27
CA ASP A 292 -5.01 -4.99 -6.47
C ASP A 292 -5.65 -5.68 -5.26
N ASP A 293 -5.86 -7.00 -5.33
CA ASP A 293 -6.33 -7.77 -4.17
C ASP A 293 -5.37 -7.72 -2.96
N CYS A 294 -4.09 -7.40 -3.18
CA CYS A 294 -3.13 -7.19 -2.08
C CYS A 294 -3.56 -6.06 -1.12
N TRP A 295 -4.45 -5.16 -1.56
CA TRP A 295 -4.94 -4.02 -0.80
C TRP A 295 -6.23 -4.30 -0.02
N THR A 296 -6.85 -5.49 -0.13
CA THR A 296 -8.18 -5.76 0.46
C THR A 296 -8.12 -6.39 1.85
N TRP A 297 -7.15 -7.29 2.07
CA TRP A 297 -7.16 -8.21 3.22
C TRP A 297 -6.48 -7.66 4.47
N ASN A 298 -5.60 -6.68 4.35
CA ASN A 298 -4.85 -6.09 5.47
C ASN A 298 -5.32 -4.66 5.78
N ARG A 299 -5.53 -4.35 7.07
CA ARG A 299 -5.95 -3.02 7.54
C ARG A 299 -4.79 -2.04 7.81
N GLY A 300 -3.56 -2.55 7.81
CA GLY A 300 -2.35 -1.75 7.98
C GLY A 300 -1.87 -1.13 6.67
N ARG A 301 -0.62 -0.70 6.67
CA ARG A 301 0.08 -0.25 5.47
C ARG A 301 0.67 -1.46 4.74
N THR A 302 0.33 -1.63 3.47
CA THR A 302 0.84 -2.70 2.63
C THR A 302 1.87 -2.15 1.66
N THR A 303 3.01 -2.83 1.51
CA THR A 303 4.03 -2.54 0.51
C THR A 303 4.12 -3.74 -0.41
N LEU A 304 3.83 -3.52 -1.69
CA LEU A 304 3.99 -4.48 -2.77
C LEU A 304 5.29 -4.16 -3.50
N VAL A 305 6.11 -5.18 -3.72
CA VAL A 305 7.34 -5.07 -4.51
C VAL A 305 7.31 -6.06 -5.64
N VAL A 306 7.39 -5.56 -6.88
CA VAL A 306 7.49 -6.38 -8.08
C VAL A 306 8.87 -6.15 -8.67
N SER A 307 9.70 -7.19 -8.63
CA SER A 307 11.04 -7.13 -9.21
C SER A 307 10.97 -7.42 -10.70
N LEU A 308 11.53 -6.54 -11.51
CA LEU A 308 11.73 -6.76 -12.95
C LEU A 308 13.06 -7.46 -13.23
N ALA A 309 13.96 -7.45 -12.25
CA ALA A 309 15.30 -7.98 -12.35
C ALA A 309 15.31 -9.50 -12.20
N GLY A 310 14.97 -10.19 -13.29
CA GLY A 310 14.96 -11.66 -13.30
C GLY A 310 16.33 -12.30 -13.50
N GLY A 311 17.20 -11.75 -14.35
CA GLY A 311 18.41 -12.46 -14.77
C GLY A 311 18.12 -13.95 -15.08
N ALA A 312 18.96 -14.87 -14.60
CA ALA A 312 18.70 -16.31 -14.64
C ALA A 312 17.73 -16.83 -13.53
N LEU A 313 17.40 -15.99 -12.55
CA LEU A 313 16.64 -16.35 -11.34
C LEU A 313 15.14 -16.06 -11.44
N GLY A 314 14.70 -15.28 -12.43
CA GLY A 314 13.30 -14.89 -12.66
C GLY A 314 12.80 -13.76 -11.77
N SER A 315 11.79 -13.06 -12.26
CA SER A 315 11.14 -11.93 -11.58
C SER A 315 10.23 -12.42 -10.44
N ARG A 316 10.22 -11.71 -9.31
CA ARG A 316 9.47 -12.11 -8.11
C ARG A 316 8.61 -10.98 -7.55
N GLY A 317 7.57 -11.35 -6.81
CA GLY A 317 6.69 -10.44 -6.10
C GLY A 317 6.73 -10.65 -4.59
N LEU A 318 6.83 -9.57 -3.81
CA LEU A 318 6.75 -9.58 -2.35
C LEU A 318 5.63 -8.67 -1.87
N VAL A 319 4.91 -9.11 -0.84
CA VAL A 319 3.93 -8.29 -0.12
C VAL A 319 4.34 -8.20 1.34
N ARG A 320 4.54 -6.98 1.83
CA ARG A 320 4.81 -6.69 3.23
C ARG A 320 3.68 -5.88 3.83
N CYS A 321 3.14 -6.33 4.95
CA CYS A 321 2.13 -5.60 5.71
C CYS A 321 2.70 -5.14 7.05
N VAL A 322 2.43 -3.89 7.41
CA VAL A 322 2.78 -3.28 8.69
C VAL A 322 1.50 -2.80 9.37
N GLY A 323 1.16 -3.39 10.51
CA GLY A 323 -0.08 -3.04 11.21
C GLY A 323 -0.49 -4.07 12.26
N PRO A 324 -1.80 -4.12 12.61
CA PRO A 324 -2.31 -5.14 13.52
C PRO A 324 -2.09 -6.54 12.96
N ALA A 325 -2.11 -7.54 13.85
CA ALA A 325 -2.08 -8.93 13.44
C ALA A 325 -3.23 -9.19 12.45
N PRO A 326 -2.98 -9.93 11.35
CA PRO A 326 -4.02 -10.20 10.38
C PRO A 326 -5.15 -11.00 11.04
N THR A 327 -6.38 -10.49 10.91
CA THR A 327 -7.59 -11.11 11.45
C THR A 327 -8.13 -12.23 10.55
N MET A 328 -7.64 -12.27 9.31
CA MET A 328 -8.00 -13.26 8.29
C MET A 328 -6.74 -13.99 7.83
N SER A 329 -6.91 -15.22 7.39
CA SER A 329 -5.82 -15.94 6.71
C SER A 329 -5.43 -15.19 5.43
N PRO A 330 -4.13 -15.12 5.10
CA PRO A 330 -3.70 -14.51 3.86
C PRO A 330 -4.31 -15.24 2.65
N PRO A 331 -4.60 -14.53 1.55
CA PRO A 331 -5.02 -15.13 0.29
C PRO A 331 -4.10 -16.28 -0.16
N GLY A 332 -4.64 -17.25 -0.90
CA GLY A 332 -3.92 -18.47 -1.29
C GLY A 332 -2.69 -18.26 -2.18
N TYR A 333 -2.58 -17.10 -2.83
CA TYR A 333 -1.42 -16.67 -3.62
C TYR A 333 -0.31 -16.03 -2.76
N LEU A 334 -0.57 -15.70 -1.49
CA LEU A 334 0.43 -15.16 -0.57
C LEU A 334 1.03 -16.27 0.28
N ARG A 335 2.29 -16.59 0.00
CA ARG A 335 3.04 -17.64 0.70
C ARG A 335 3.84 -17.03 1.86
N PRO A 336 3.69 -17.54 3.10
CA PRO A 336 4.40 -16.98 4.25
C PRO A 336 5.91 -17.28 4.19
N LEU A 337 6.73 -16.28 4.50
CA LEU A 337 8.19 -16.38 4.51
C LEU A 337 8.73 -16.77 5.90
N GLY A 338 8.38 -17.98 6.33
CA GLY A 338 8.82 -18.55 7.62
C GLY A 338 10.35 -18.49 7.80
N GLY A 339 10.80 -17.85 8.88
CA GLY A 339 12.21 -17.74 9.28
C GLY A 339 13.05 -16.76 8.44
N ARG A 340 12.43 -16.01 7.54
CA ARG A 340 13.10 -15.14 6.54
C ARG A 340 12.54 -13.72 6.52
N GLN A 341 11.77 -13.35 7.55
CA GLN A 341 11.05 -12.07 7.63
C GLN A 341 11.98 -10.86 7.62
N SER A 342 13.18 -10.97 8.18
CA SER A 342 14.15 -9.87 8.18
C SER A 342 14.70 -9.57 6.79
N VAL A 343 15.07 -10.62 6.04
CA VAL A 343 15.56 -10.47 4.66
C VAL A 343 14.45 -9.95 3.77
N ALA A 344 13.24 -10.48 3.92
CA ALA A 344 12.07 -10.01 3.19
C ALA A 344 11.76 -8.53 3.48
N MET A 345 11.86 -8.10 4.74
CA MET A 345 11.72 -6.69 5.12
C MET A 345 12.76 -5.82 4.39
N LEU A 346 14.05 -6.20 4.42
CA LEU A 346 15.12 -5.45 3.76
C LEU A 346 14.96 -5.42 2.23
N ALA A 347 14.54 -6.52 1.62
CA ALA A 347 14.25 -6.60 0.18
C ALA A 347 13.13 -5.65 -0.27
N THR A 348 12.24 -5.25 0.64
CA THR A 348 11.17 -4.26 0.38
C THR A 348 11.56 -2.81 0.66
N LEU A 349 12.80 -2.58 1.09
CA LEU A 349 13.38 -1.26 1.34
C LEU A 349 14.43 -0.94 0.26
N PRO A 350 14.81 0.34 0.07
CA PRO A 350 15.86 0.74 -0.87
C PRO A 350 17.27 0.43 -0.32
N THR A 351 17.48 -0.82 0.09
CA THR A 351 18.76 -1.34 0.59
C THR A 351 19.48 -2.16 -0.49
N GLY A 352 20.72 -2.57 -0.24
CA GLY A 352 21.44 -3.50 -1.11
C GLY A 352 20.75 -4.86 -1.26
N THR A 353 19.93 -5.27 -0.28
CA THR A 353 19.13 -6.50 -0.34
C THR A 353 18.01 -6.36 -1.37
N SER A 354 17.88 -7.37 -2.23
CA SER A 354 16.88 -7.45 -3.30
C SER A 354 15.98 -8.67 -3.11
N THR A 355 14.87 -8.71 -3.85
CA THR A 355 13.93 -9.84 -3.87
C THR A 355 14.60 -11.18 -4.24
N ARG A 356 15.72 -11.16 -4.99
CA ARG A 356 16.53 -12.35 -5.30
C ARG A 356 17.20 -12.98 -4.08
N ASP A 357 17.49 -12.18 -3.04
CA ASP A 357 18.13 -12.65 -1.82
C ASP A 357 17.14 -13.33 -0.87
N VAL A 358 15.83 -13.12 -1.11
CA VAL A 358 14.79 -13.93 -0.51
C VAL A 358 14.82 -15.29 -1.21
N PRO A 359 15.15 -16.39 -0.50
CA PRO A 359 15.29 -17.67 -1.18
C PRO A 359 13.93 -18.10 -1.73
N GLY A 360 13.91 -18.44 -3.01
CA GLY A 360 12.72 -18.80 -3.77
C GLY A 360 12.12 -20.14 -3.36
N ASP A 361 11.01 -20.48 -4.01
CA ASP A 361 10.42 -21.81 -3.86
C ASP A 361 11.07 -22.83 -4.80
N ASP A 362 11.08 -24.09 -4.38
CA ASP A 362 11.62 -25.19 -5.19
C ASP A 362 10.72 -25.57 -6.38
N SER A 363 9.45 -25.17 -6.35
CA SER A 363 8.55 -25.39 -7.48
C SER A 363 8.75 -24.37 -8.61
N GLY A 364 9.31 -23.20 -8.31
CA GLY A 364 9.41 -22.08 -9.25
C GLY A 364 8.11 -21.29 -9.43
N ASP A 365 7.04 -21.58 -8.67
CA ASP A 365 5.76 -20.86 -8.78
C ASP A 365 5.86 -19.38 -8.34
N ASP A 366 6.95 -19.03 -7.66
CA ASP A 366 7.28 -17.67 -7.25
C ASP A 366 7.87 -16.81 -8.38
N LEU A 367 8.16 -17.41 -9.54
CA LEU A 367 8.68 -16.72 -10.70
C LEU A 367 7.55 -16.25 -11.62
N ALA A 368 7.51 -14.95 -11.87
CA ALA A 368 6.54 -14.35 -12.77
C ALA A 368 6.93 -14.66 -14.23
N PRO A 369 6.01 -15.22 -15.04
CA PRO A 369 6.21 -15.30 -16.49
C PRO A 369 6.43 -13.91 -17.10
N ALA A 370 7.33 -13.80 -18.09
CA ALA A 370 7.65 -12.52 -18.72
C ALA A 370 6.43 -11.86 -19.38
N GLU A 371 5.56 -12.66 -20.00
CA GLU A 371 4.31 -12.20 -20.62
C GLU A 371 3.37 -11.60 -19.57
N LEU A 372 3.20 -12.28 -18.42
CA LEU A 372 2.35 -11.81 -17.33
C LEU A 372 2.87 -10.49 -16.75
N LEU A 373 4.18 -10.33 -16.58
CA LEU A 373 4.76 -9.09 -16.07
C LEU A 373 4.53 -7.89 -16.98
N ALA A 374 4.65 -8.10 -18.30
CA ALA A 374 4.52 -7.01 -19.27
C ALA A 374 3.10 -6.43 -19.31
N GLU A 375 2.09 -7.27 -19.02
CA GLU A 375 0.68 -6.89 -19.03
C GLU A 375 0.14 -6.53 -17.64
N LEU A 376 0.96 -6.61 -16.60
CA LEU A 376 0.52 -6.46 -15.21
C LEU A 376 0.15 -5.01 -14.91
N PRO A 377 -1.13 -4.68 -14.63
CA PRO A 377 -1.50 -3.32 -14.30
C PRO A 377 -1.02 -2.99 -12.88
N ILE A 378 -0.01 -2.11 -12.78
CA ILE A 378 0.46 -1.58 -11.50
C ILE A 378 0.05 -0.11 -11.45
N ALA A 379 -1.00 0.21 -10.70
CA ALA A 379 -1.49 1.58 -10.56
C ALA A 379 -0.46 2.51 -9.92
N ILE A 380 -0.38 3.74 -10.44
CA ILE A 380 0.43 4.83 -9.88
C ILE A 380 -0.46 5.72 -9.01
N GLY A 381 -0.01 5.98 -7.79
CA GLY A 381 -0.66 6.91 -6.87
C GLY A 381 -2.07 6.55 -6.43
N PRO A 382 -2.72 7.42 -5.63
CA PRO A 382 -3.95 7.09 -4.93
C PRO A 382 -5.15 7.02 -5.88
N ASN A 383 -6.15 6.20 -5.55
CA ASN A 383 -7.45 6.27 -6.26
C ASN A 383 -8.20 7.57 -5.93
N GLY A 384 -7.83 8.20 -4.82
CA GLY A 384 -8.49 9.39 -4.30
C GLY A 384 -9.75 9.07 -3.52
N GLN A 385 -10.52 10.12 -3.24
CA GLN A 385 -11.77 10.01 -2.52
C GLN A 385 -12.94 9.73 -3.46
N ILE A 386 -13.92 8.97 -2.98
CA ILE A 386 -15.16 8.71 -3.70
C ILE A 386 -15.99 10.00 -3.71
N LEU A 387 -16.29 10.52 -4.89
CA LEU A 387 -17.13 11.71 -5.07
C LEU A 387 -18.61 11.33 -5.17
N GLY A 388 -18.93 10.22 -5.82
CA GLY A 388 -20.31 9.77 -5.99
C GLY A 388 -20.45 8.63 -7.00
N ALA A 389 -21.69 8.19 -7.23
CA ALA A 389 -22.03 7.24 -8.28
C ALA A 389 -22.14 7.97 -9.63
N ILE A 390 -21.67 7.38 -10.72
CA ILE A 390 -21.77 7.98 -12.05
C ILE A 390 -23.25 8.02 -12.45
N SER A 391 -23.74 9.18 -12.88
CA SER A 391 -25.15 9.37 -13.27
C SER A 391 -25.56 8.35 -14.32
N GLY A 392 -26.67 7.63 -14.07
CA GLY A 392 -27.17 6.57 -14.95
C GLY A 392 -26.43 5.23 -14.82
N GLN A 393 -25.39 5.14 -13.99
CA GLN A 393 -24.65 3.91 -13.68
C GLN A 393 -24.46 3.77 -12.15
N PRO A 394 -25.52 3.44 -11.39
CA PRO A 394 -25.49 3.46 -9.93
C PRO A 394 -24.51 2.44 -9.31
N ARG A 395 -24.05 1.46 -10.08
CA ARG A 395 -23.05 0.46 -9.66
C ARG A 395 -21.60 0.88 -9.93
N HIS A 396 -21.40 2.03 -10.58
CA HIS A 396 -20.08 2.59 -10.85
C HIS A 396 -19.89 3.87 -10.06
N THR A 397 -18.84 3.92 -9.23
CA THR A 397 -18.51 5.11 -8.45
C THR A 397 -17.25 5.76 -8.98
N LEU A 398 -17.23 7.09 -8.94
CA LEU A 398 -16.10 7.90 -9.37
C LEU A 398 -15.26 8.28 -8.15
N ALA A 399 -13.97 7.94 -8.18
CA ALA A 399 -12.99 8.43 -7.24
C ALA A 399 -11.95 9.31 -7.94
N LEU A 400 -11.55 10.39 -7.27
CA LEU A 400 -10.58 11.34 -7.81
C LEU A 400 -9.69 11.89 -6.67
N PRO A 401 -8.36 11.91 -6.84
CA PRO A 401 -7.46 12.45 -5.82
C PRO A 401 -7.49 13.98 -5.85
N LEU A 402 -7.75 14.62 -4.72
CA LEU A 402 -7.71 16.10 -4.63
C LEU A 402 -6.29 16.65 -4.42
N PHE A 403 -5.33 15.81 -4.03
CA PHE A 403 -3.97 16.23 -3.70
C PHE A 403 -2.95 15.18 -4.16
N ASP A 404 -1.69 15.59 -4.22
CA ASP A 404 -0.56 14.71 -4.54
C ASP A 404 0.07 14.18 -3.24
N PRO A 405 0.06 12.86 -2.97
CA PRO A 405 0.73 12.32 -1.78
C PRO A 405 2.27 12.32 -1.89
N ALA A 406 2.85 12.71 -3.03
CA ALA A 406 4.28 12.88 -3.18
C ALA A 406 4.87 13.90 -2.20
N HIS A 407 5.95 13.54 -1.49
CA HIS A 407 6.68 14.51 -0.65
C HIS A 407 7.75 15.26 -1.45
N TYR A 408 8.35 14.63 -2.47
CA TYR A 408 9.31 15.27 -3.35
C TYR A 408 8.62 15.74 -4.63
N ASN A 409 8.75 17.05 -4.91
CA ASN A 409 8.15 17.71 -6.08
C ASN A 409 6.64 17.41 -6.27
N PRO A 410 5.78 17.66 -5.25
CA PRO A 410 4.34 17.45 -5.40
C PRO A 410 3.75 18.35 -6.47
N GLN A 411 2.80 17.82 -7.23
CA GLN A 411 2.01 18.62 -8.17
C GLN A 411 1.14 19.60 -7.40
N ARG A 412 1.23 20.88 -7.78
CA ARG A 412 0.32 21.90 -7.26
C ARG A 412 -1.02 21.80 -7.98
N ARG A 413 -2.11 21.89 -7.23
CA ARG A 413 -3.46 21.80 -7.77
C ARG A 413 -4.37 22.87 -7.20
N THR A 414 -5.21 23.44 -8.04
CA THR A 414 -6.26 24.39 -7.69
C THR A 414 -7.62 23.79 -7.97
N ILE A 415 -8.50 23.84 -6.97
CA ILE A 415 -9.83 23.22 -7.03
C ILE A 415 -10.87 24.26 -6.65
N ASP A 416 -11.85 24.46 -7.53
CA ASP A 416 -13.00 25.32 -7.27
C ASP A 416 -14.22 24.46 -6.97
N VAL A 417 -14.80 24.64 -5.78
CA VAL A 417 -15.98 23.90 -5.31
C VAL A 417 -17.13 24.90 -5.16
N HIS A 418 -18.15 24.78 -6.01
CA HIS A 418 -19.37 25.56 -5.97
C HIS A 418 -20.50 24.70 -5.42
N ALA A 419 -20.56 24.59 -4.08
CA ALA A 419 -21.47 23.68 -3.39
C ALA A 419 -21.95 24.26 -2.07
N GLU A 420 -23.10 23.77 -1.61
CA GLU A 420 -23.57 24.00 -0.25
C GLU A 420 -22.57 23.44 0.76
N LEU A 421 -22.51 24.06 1.94
CA LEU A 421 -21.52 23.74 2.96
C LEU A 421 -21.46 22.24 3.34
N PRO A 422 -22.58 21.51 3.53
CA PRO A 422 -22.52 20.10 3.90
C PRO A 422 -21.80 19.24 2.85
N VAL A 423 -22.05 19.51 1.56
CA VAL A 423 -21.38 18.80 0.45
C VAL A 423 -19.89 19.12 0.43
N ALA A 424 -19.52 20.38 0.62
CA ALA A 424 -18.12 20.78 0.68
C ALA A 424 -17.38 20.17 1.91
N GLN A 425 -18.05 20.12 3.06
CA GLN A 425 -17.54 19.46 4.26
C GLN A 425 -17.34 17.96 4.05
N GLN A 426 -18.27 17.29 3.34
CA GLN A 426 -18.15 15.88 2.98
C GLN A 426 -16.93 15.62 2.09
N ILE A 427 -16.72 16.44 1.07
CA ILE A 427 -15.55 16.36 0.18
C ILE A 427 -14.26 16.50 0.99
N VAL A 428 -14.18 17.48 1.88
CA VAL A 428 -12.99 17.70 2.73
C VAL A 428 -12.78 16.54 3.72
N LEU A 429 -13.84 16.06 4.34
CA LEU A 429 -13.78 14.97 5.32
C LEU A 429 -13.29 13.67 4.67
N ARG A 430 -13.72 13.38 3.44
CA ARG A 430 -13.23 12.22 2.68
C ARG A 430 -11.76 12.38 2.27
N ALA A 431 -11.33 13.58 1.89
CA ALA A 431 -9.93 13.89 1.57
C ALA A 431 -9.00 13.53 2.73
N MET A 432 -9.41 13.91 3.95
CA MET A 432 -8.65 13.63 5.16
C MET A 432 -8.44 12.12 5.38
N VAL A 433 -9.49 11.31 5.20
CA VAL A 433 -9.39 9.85 5.40
C VAL A 433 -8.51 9.17 4.37
N VAL A 434 -8.50 9.65 3.13
CA VAL A 434 -7.60 9.13 2.11
C VAL A 434 -6.17 9.62 2.27
N GLY A 435 -5.88 10.46 3.27
CA GLY A 435 -4.53 10.81 3.67
C GLY A 435 -4.18 12.29 3.60
N ALA A 436 -5.10 13.19 3.27
CA ALA A 436 -4.83 14.62 3.31
C ALA A 436 -4.67 15.13 4.75
N ASP A 437 -3.77 16.09 4.94
CA ASP A 437 -3.74 16.96 6.12
C ASP A 437 -4.36 18.29 5.70
N VAL A 438 -5.51 18.62 6.28
CA VAL A 438 -6.36 19.72 5.81
C VAL A 438 -6.37 20.88 6.81
N GLU A 439 -6.13 22.07 6.29
CA GLU A 439 -6.27 23.32 7.03
C GLU A 439 -7.36 24.20 6.41
N VAL A 440 -8.32 24.60 7.23
CA VAL A 440 -9.49 25.36 6.79
C VAL A 440 -9.38 26.82 7.20
N TYR A 441 -9.43 27.70 6.22
CA TYR A 441 -9.61 29.14 6.32
C TYR A 441 -11.05 29.45 5.91
N SER A 442 -11.85 30.02 6.81
CA SER A 442 -13.26 30.26 6.53
C SER A 442 -13.70 31.64 7.02
N ALA A 443 -14.57 32.30 6.24
CA ALA A 443 -15.31 33.48 6.71
C ALA A 443 -16.39 33.12 7.74
N ARG A 444 -16.73 31.83 7.88
CA ARG A 444 -17.75 31.28 8.80
C ARG A 444 -17.17 30.15 9.67
N PRO A 445 -16.11 30.41 10.47
CA PRO A 445 -15.37 29.39 11.21
C PRO A 445 -16.23 28.56 12.18
N GLN A 446 -17.31 29.14 12.71
CA GLN A 446 -18.24 28.47 13.63
C GLN A 446 -18.96 27.28 12.99
N ARG A 447 -19.11 27.25 11.65
CA ARG A 447 -19.74 26.11 10.97
C ARG A 447 -18.77 24.96 10.72
N TRP A 448 -17.46 25.20 10.78
CA TRP A 448 -16.42 24.18 10.64
C TRP A 448 -15.94 23.63 11.99
N SER A 449 -16.09 24.40 13.07
CA SER A 449 -15.64 24.00 14.41
C SER A 449 -16.25 22.69 14.91
N GLN A 450 -17.50 22.40 14.53
CA GLN A 450 -18.14 21.12 14.84
C GLN A 450 -17.46 19.95 14.13
N LEU A 451 -17.18 20.07 12.83
CA LEU A 451 -16.51 19.02 12.08
C LEU A 451 -15.13 18.72 12.68
N VAL A 452 -14.36 19.78 12.95
CA VAL A 452 -13.03 19.68 13.57
C VAL A 452 -13.10 19.02 14.95
N SER A 453 -14.08 19.40 15.78
CA SER A 453 -14.22 18.84 17.13
C SER A 453 -14.66 17.39 17.15
N VAL A 454 -15.54 16.97 16.22
CA VAL A 454 -15.99 15.58 16.10
C VAL A 454 -14.88 14.68 15.52
N VAL A 455 -14.07 15.20 14.60
CA VAL A 455 -12.89 14.48 14.09
C VAL A 455 -11.85 14.31 15.19
N GLY A 456 -11.58 15.36 15.97
CA GLY A 456 -10.74 15.30 17.17
C GLY A 456 -9.26 15.02 16.91
N ASP A 457 -8.80 15.16 15.66
CA ASP A 457 -7.40 14.97 15.26
C ASP A 457 -6.85 16.25 14.60
N PRO A 458 -6.12 17.09 15.36
CA PRO A 458 -5.63 18.38 14.88
C PRO A 458 -4.53 18.27 13.82
N MET A 459 -3.88 17.11 13.69
CA MET A 459 -2.86 16.90 12.65
C MET A 459 -3.52 16.67 11.29
N SER A 460 -4.69 16.02 11.27
CA SER A 460 -5.38 15.64 10.04
C SER A 460 -6.38 16.69 9.55
N LEU A 461 -7.09 17.37 10.46
CA LEU A 461 -8.04 18.42 10.12
C LEU A 461 -8.02 19.52 11.19
N ARG A 462 -7.69 20.75 10.77
CA ARG A 462 -7.64 21.92 11.66
C ARG A 462 -8.26 23.16 11.05
N LEU A 463 -8.68 24.06 11.93
CA LEU A 463 -9.19 25.39 11.57
C LEU A 463 -8.07 26.40 11.81
N ALA A 464 -7.76 27.24 10.80
CA ALA A 464 -6.75 28.27 10.92
C ALA A 464 -7.17 29.35 11.93
N ASP A 465 -6.22 29.88 12.71
CA ASP A 465 -6.50 30.94 13.67
C ASP A 465 -6.72 32.28 12.93
N PRO A 466 -7.84 33.00 13.17
CA PRO A 466 -8.05 34.33 12.63
C PRO A 466 -6.99 35.38 13.06
N ALA A 467 -6.13 35.12 14.04
CA ALA A 467 -5.02 36.01 14.40
C ALA A 467 -3.77 35.88 13.51
N GLU A 468 -3.56 34.72 12.87
CA GLU A 468 -2.46 34.48 11.91
C GLU A 468 -2.76 35.07 10.51
N THR A 469 -3.93 35.68 10.37
CA THR A 469 -4.47 36.30 9.15
C THR A 469 -3.66 37.50 8.62
N GLY A 470 -2.58 37.92 9.30
CA GLY A 470 -1.96 39.23 9.14
C GLY A 470 -0.47 39.32 8.81
N ASN A 471 0.37 38.31 9.04
CA ASN A 471 1.81 38.37 8.73
C ASN A 471 2.39 36.97 8.56
N ASP A 472 3.55 36.90 7.88
CA ASP A 472 4.35 35.71 7.54
C ASP A 472 4.02 34.43 8.33
N PRO A 473 3.93 33.26 7.65
CA PRO A 473 3.70 31.99 8.34
C PRO A 473 4.73 31.85 9.46
N ALA A 474 4.26 31.95 10.71
CA ALA A 474 5.08 31.58 11.85
C ALA A 474 5.53 30.13 11.63
N PRO A 475 6.74 29.75 12.10
CA PRO A 475 7.14 28.35 12.09
C PRO A 475 6.26 27.63 13.12
N ASP A 476 5.07 27.23 12.68
CA ASP A 476 4.21 26.35 13.44
C ASP A 476 4.94 25.00 13.54
N ASP A 477 5.05 24.44 14.74
CA ASP A 477 5.77 23.18 15.04
C ASP A 477 5.13 21.94 14.35
N GLY A 478 4.10 22.15 13.51
CA GLY A 478 3.36 21.14 12.77
C GLY A 478 3.83 20.97 11.32
N ALA A 479 3.63 19.77 10.77
CA ALA A 479 3.86 19.51 9.36
C ALA A 479 2.95 20.39 8.47
N PRO A 480 3.44 20.91 7.33
CA PRO A 480 2.62 21.72 6.44
C PRO A 480 1.41 20.94 5.94
N ALA A 481 0.23 21.57 5.94
CA ALA A 481 -0.97 20.95 5.40
C ALA A 481 -0.78 20.59 3.92
N THR A 482 -1.38 19.49 3.47
CA THR A 482 -1.38 19.12 2.06
C THR A 482 -2.47 19.87 1.29
N ILE A 483 -3.59 20.18 1.95
CA ILE A 483 -4.72 20.93 1.39
C ILE A 483 -5.01 22.17 2.25
N ALA A 484 -5.03 23.33 1.62
CA ALA A 484 -5.57 24.56 2.19
C ALA A 484 -6.97 24.84 1.60
N VAL A 485 -7.98 24.90 2.47
CA VAL A 485 -9.37 25.15 2.10
C VAL A 485 -9.73 26.61 2.42
N PHE A 486 -10.27 27.34 1.45
CA PHE A 486 -10.73 28.72 1.59
C PHE A 486 -12.25 28.78 1.37
N ASP A 487 -13.01 28.89 2.45
CA ASP A 487 -14.47 28.91 2.43
C ASP A 487 -15.02 30.33 2.46
N GLN A 488 -15.70 30.72 1.38
CA GLN A 488 -16.25 32.06 1.13
C GLN A 488 -15.23 33.21 1.29
N MET A 489 -13.97 32.95 0.95
CA MET A 489 -12.90 33.94 1.02
C MET A 489 -11.88 33.75 -0.10
N PRO A 490 -11.16 34.79 -0.52
CA PRO A 490 -10.11 34.64 -1.52
C PRO A 490 -8.95 33.78 -0.97
N PRO A 491 -8.36 32.90 -1.80
CA PRO A 491 -7.23 32.09 -1.40
C PRO A 491 -6.01 32.97 -1.14
N ARG A 492 -5.19 32.49 -0.21
CA ARG A 492 -3.97 33.15 0.25
C ARG A 492 -2.76 32.29 -0.08
N VAL A 493 -1.57 32.85 0.07
CA VAL A 493 -0.32 32.09 -0.04
C VAL A 493 -0.33 31.03 1.07
N SER A 494 -0.24 29.76 0.67
CA SER A 494 -0.15 28.63 1.58
C SER A 494 1.02 27.73 1.16
N ALA A 495 1.62 27.06 2.14
CA ALA A 495 2.60 26.00 1.90
C ALA A 495 1.97 24.74 1.28
N ALA A 496 0.65 24.58 1.42
CA ALA A 496 -0.09 23.48 0.81
C ALA A 496 0.08 23.47 -0.71
N HIS A 497 0.24 22.27 -1.27
CA HIS A 497 0.34 22.10 -2.71
C HIS A 497 -1.05 22.04 -3.37
N THR A 498 -2.10 21.68 -2.63
CA THR A 498 -3.49 21.81 -3.10
C THR A 498 -4.19 22.99 -2.44
N THR A 499 -4.83 23.83 -3.25
CA THR A 499 -5.73 24.89 -2.80
C THR A 499 -7.16 24.59 -3.22
N VAL A 500 -8.09 24.57 -2.27
CA VAL A 500 -9.52 24.39 -2.51
C VAL A 500 -10.25 25.67 -2.17
N THR A 501 -11.00 26.24 -3.11
CA THR A 501 -11.87 27.40 -2.85
C THR A 501 -13.32 26.94 -2.82
N ILE A 502 -14.05 27.23 -1.74
CA ILE A 502 -15.46 26.89 -1.60
C ILE A 502 -16.29 28.17 -1.75
N SER A 503 -17.23 28.14 -2.69
CA SER A 503 -18.17 29.23 -2.97
C SER A 503 -19.60 28.70 -3.05
N GLU A 504 -20.58 29.59 -2.92
CA GLU A 504 -21.98 29.21 -3.04
C GLU A 504 -22.34 28.77 -4.47
N PRO A 505 -23.29 27.84 -4.65
CA PRO A 505 -23.73 27.38 -5.97
C PRO A 505 -24.14 28.55 -6.89
N GLY A 506 -23.75 28.47 -8.17
CA GLY A 506 -24.09 29.50 -9.18
C GLY A 506 -23.19 30.73 -9.21
N THR A 507 -22.16 30.80 -8.35
CA THR A 507 -21.08 31.78 -8.48
C THR A 507 -20.22 31.47 -9.71
N PRO A 508 -19.73 32.49 -10.46
CA PRO A 508 -18.96 32.24 -11.67
C PRO A 508 -17.59 31.62 -11.37
N HIS A 509 -17.18 30.65 -12.19
CA HIS A 509 -15.90 29.96 -12.09
C HIS A 509 -14.70 30.91 -12.22
N ARG A 510 -13.61 30.56 -11.53
CA ARG A 510 -12.32 31.13 -11.90
C ARG A 510 -11.81 30.38 -13.14
N ARG A 511 -11.28 31.13 -14.10
CA ARG A 511 -10.79 30.57 -15.37
C ARG A 511 -9.52 29.72 -15.25
N SER A 512 -9.02 29.49 -14.05
CA SER A 512 -7.69 28.91 -13.79
C SER A 512 -7.70 27.73 -12.82
N ALA A 513 -8.86 27.13 -12.52
CA ALA A 513 -8.92 25.95 -11.67
C ALA A 513 -8.60 24.69 -12.49
N ASP A 514 -7.80 23.79 -11.92
CA ASP A 514 -7.46 22.51 -12.54
C ASP A 514 -8.61 21.49 -12.43
N LEU A 515 -9.44 21.64 -11.39
CA LEU A 515 -10.64 20.83 -11.14
C LEU A 515 -11.79 21.74 -10.69
N SER A 516 -12.97 21.57 -11.28
CA SER A 516 -14.20 22.20 -10.78
C SER A 516 -15.18 21.16 -10.25
N ILE A 517 -15.89 21.50 -9.18
CA ILE A 517 -16.91 20.66 -8.56
C ILE A 517 -18.15 21.53 -8.36
N ASP A 518 -19.17 21.35 -9.20
CA ASP A 518 -20.36 22.20 -9.25
C ASP A 518 -21.59 21.44 -8.80
N GLN A 519 -22.21 21.86 -7.70
CA GLN A 519 -23.45 21.25 -7.25
C GLN A 519 -24.62 21.68 -8.15
N VAL A 520 -25.23 20.71 -8.83
CA VAL A 520 -26.35 20.94 -9.77
C VAL A 520 -27.70 20.70 -9.11
N SER A 521 -27.76 19.79 -8.13
CA SER A 521 -28.95 19.54 -7.32
C SER A 521 -28.57 19.16 -5.89
N ALA A 522 -29.56 18.98 -5.02
CA ALA A 522 -29.34 18.52 -3.65
C ALA A 522 -28.58 17.18 -3.57
N THR A 523 -28.64 16.35 -4.62
CA THR A 523 -28.05 15.01 -4.65
C THR A 523 -27.09 14.78 -5.82
N SER A 524 -26.72 15.82 -6.57
CA SER A 524 -25.84 15.65 -7.72
C SER A 524 -24.86 16.80 -7.93
N VAL A 525 -23.68 16.42 -8.43
CA VAL A 525 -22.54 17.31 -8.63
C VAL A 525 -21.92 17.03 -10.00
N ASP A 526 -21.53 18.07 -10.71
CA ASP A 526 -20.73 18.00 -11.93
C ASP A 526 -19.26 18.16 -11.56
N VAL A 527 -18.44 17.18 -11.95
CA VAL A 527 -16.98 17.19 -11.74
C VAL A 527 -16.32 17.52 -13.07
N GLY A 528 -15.82 18.74 -13.20
CA GLY A 528 -15.10 19.24 -14.37
C GLY A 528 -13.61 18.95 -14.29
N ILE A 529 -13.17 17.96 -15.07
CA ILE A 529 -11.75 17.56 -15.26
C ILE A 529 -11.29 18.14 -16.61
N PRO A 530 -10.00 18.48 -16.84
CA PRO A 530 -9.56 19.18 -18.05
C PRO A 530 -10.05 18.64 -19.40
N MET A 531 -10.38 17.34 -19.49
CA MET A 531 -10.87 16.70 -20.72
C MET A 531 -12.37 16.37 -20.74
N ARG A 532 -13.07 16.40 -19.61
CA ARG A 532 -14.49 16.00 -19.52
C ARG A 532 -15.16 16.48 -18.23
N THR A 533 -16.46 16.74 -18.32
CA THR A 533 -17.33 16.89 -17.15
C THR A 533 -18.09 15.60 -16.91
N VAL A 534 -18.03 15.09 -15.68
CA VAL A 534 -18.74 13.87 -15.27
C VAL A 534 -19.77 14.23 -14.20
N ARG A 535 -21.04 13.92 -14.45
CA ARG A 535 -22.09 14.07 -13.45
C ARG A 535 -22.09 12.88 -12.50
N VAL A 536 -22.00 13.17 -11.20
CA VAL A 536 -22.06 12.18 -10.13
C VAL A 536 -23.24 12.44 -9.20
N GLU A 537 -23.87 11.36 -8.78
CA GLU A 537 -24.88 11.33 -7.73
C GLU A 537 -24.17 11.16 -6.39
N LEU A 538 -24.41 12.08 -5.46
CA LEU A 538 -23.81 12.06 -4.13
C LEU A 538 -24.23 10.81 -3.37
N ILE A 539 -23.25 10.11 -2.82
CA ILE A 539 -23.49 8.95 -1.96
C ILE A 539 -23.42 9.46 -0.53
N GLU A 540 -24.51 9.31 0.21
CA GLU A 540 -24.58 9.64 1.64
C GLU A 540 -24.58 8.35 2.47
N PRO A 541 -23.43 7.95 3.05
CA PRO A 541 -23.34 6.83 3.96
C PRO A 541 -24.17 7.11 5.20
N ARG A 542 -24.87 6.09 5.70
CA ARG A 542 -25.60 6.19 6.96
C ARG A 542 -24.65 6.61 8.09
N GLY A 543 -24.94 7.74 8.73
CA GLY A 543 -24.17 8.27 9.84
C GLY A 543 -23.03 9.21 9.47
N GLU A 544 -22.84 9.57 8.19
CA GLU A 544 -21.93 10.67 7.81
C GLU A 544 -22.51 12.04 8.20
N SER A 545 -23.83 12.21 8.17
CA SER A 545 -24.50 13.47 8.55
C SER A 545 -24.17 13.95 9.97
N ARG A 546 -23.89 13.04 10.91
CA ARG A 546 -23.51 13.38 12.31
C ARG A 546 -22.24 14.23 12.44
N TYR A 547 -21.40 14.26 11.39
CA TYR A 547 -20.19 15.08 11.36
C TYR A 547 -20.49 16.53 10.96
N PHE A 548 -21.64 16.80 10.35
CA PHE A 548 -22.03 18.10 9.82
C PHE A 548 -23.27 18.68 10.51
N GLU A 549 -24.19 17.83 10.98
CA GLU A 549 -25.40 18.20 11.71
C GLU A 549 -25.11 18.28 13.22
N GLY A 550 -25.42 19.41 13.85
CA GLY A 550 -25.36 19.58 15.31
C GLY A 550 -26.09 18.45 16.05
N PRO A 551 -25.74 18.15 17.32
CA PRO A 551 -26.57 17.23 18.11
C PRO A 551 -28.02 17.73 18.01
N PRO A 552 -29.01 16.83 17.79
CA PRO A 552 -30.39 17.26 17.72
C PRO A 552 -30.66 18.05 18.99
N ALA A 553 -31.10 19.31 18.83
CA ALA A 553 -31.55 20.09 19.96
C ALA A 553 -32.50 19.17 20.74
N SER A 554 -32.13 18.84 21.98
CA SER A 554 -33.04 18.17 22.89
C SER A 554 -34.36 18.92 22.74
N SER A 555 -35.35 18.25 22.15
CA SER A 555 -36.68 18.80 22.01
C SER A 555 -37.04 19.20 23.42
N ALA A 556 -37.10 20.52 23.65
CA ALA A 556 -37.48 21.08 24.92
C ALA A 556 -38.81 20.41 25.25
N MET A 557 -38.75 19.52 26.24
CA MET A 557 -39.89 18.81 26.75
C MET A 557 -40.83 19.92 27.23
N SER A 558 -41.88 20.18 26.45
CA SER A 558 -42.93 21.11 26.82
C SER A 558 -43.36 20.75 28.24
N PRO A 559 -43.42 21.71 29.18
CA PRO A 559 -43.93 21.43 30.51
C PRO A 559 -45.37 20.87 30.39
N PRO A 560 -45.77 19.93 31.25
CA PRO A 560 -47.09 19.32 31.16
C PRO A 560 -48.15 20.37 31.49
N ASP A 561 -48.82 20.88 30.46
CA ASP A 561 -50.04 21.66 30.63
C ASP A 561 -51.17 20.72 31.04
N ALA A 562 -51.69 21.03 32.22
CA ALA A 562 -53.04 20.84 32.72
C ALA A 562 -53.93 19.74 32.10
N ALA A 563 -54.18 18.73 32.95
CA ALA A 563 -55.38 17.91 33.06
C ALA A 563 -56.54 18.26 32.10
N LEU A 564 -56.74 17.40 31.10
CA LEU A 564 -58.05 17.16 30.50
C LEU A 564 -58.54 15.80 31.00
N GLU A 565 -59.50 15.86 31.92
CA GLU A 565 -60.31 14.71 32.34
C GLU A 565 -60.99 14.09 31.11
N VAL A 566 -60.58 12.87 30.75
CA VAL A 566 -61.36 12.01 29.85
C VAL A 566 -61.98 10.91 30.69
N SER A 567 -63.24 11.15 31.04
CA SER A 567 -64.16 10.20 31.64
C SER A 567 -64.29 8.97 30.74
N THR A 568 -63.89 7.80 31.23
CA THR A 568 -64.20 6.51 30.59
C THR A 568 -64.95 5.63 31.60
N THR A 569 -66.27 5.78 31.58
CA THR A 569 -67.24 4.95 32.27
C THR A 569 -67.27 3.58 31.60
N VAL A 570 -66.76 2.55 32.28
CA VAL A 570 -67.00 1.14 31.95
C VAL A 570 -68.00 0.59 32.99
N PRO A 571 -69.20 0.13 32.60
CA PRO A 571 -70.19 -0.38 33.56
C PRO A 571 -69.88 -1.82 33.94
N LEU A 572 -69.66 -2.07 35.24
CA LEU A 572 -69.64 -3.40 35.85
C LEU A 572 -71.08 -3.93 36.03
N PRO A 573 -71.37 -5.20 35.71
CA PRO A 573 -72.70 -5.77 35.86
C PRO A 573 -73.06 -6.08 37.31
N ASP A 574 -74.32 -5.80 37.62
CA ASP A 574 -75.01 -5.86 38.91
C ASP A 574 -75.01 -7.27 39.54
N LYS A 575 -74.62 -7.36 40.82
CA LYS A 575 -74.82 -8.55 41.66
C LYS A 575 -75.86 -8.21 42.71
N SER A 576 -77.10 -8.61 42.43
CA SER A 576 -78.20 -8.60 43.39
C SER A 576 -78.05 -9.73 44.42
N ARG A 577 -78.58 -9.43 45.62
CA ARG A 577 -78.60 -10.26 46.83
C ARG A 577 -79.53 -11.49 46.70
N VAL A 578 -79.04 -12.60 47.26
CA VAL A 578 -79.74 -13.53 48.19
C VAL A 578 -80.97 -14.30 47.67
N ARG A 579 -80.77 -15.60 47.40
CA ARG A 579 -81.19 -16.70 48.30
C ARG A 579 -80.43 -17.98 47.99
#